data_AF-A0A939I5M5-F1
#
_entry.id   AF-A0A939I5M5-F1
#
_cell.length_a   1.000
_cell.length_b   1.000
_cell.length_c   1.000
_cell.angle_alpha   90.00
_cell.angle_beta   90.00
_cell.angle_gamma   90.00
#
_symmetry.space_group_name_H-M   'P 1'
#
loop_
_entity.id
_entity.type
_entity.pdbx_description
1 polymer ?
#
loop_
_entity_poly.entity_id
_entity_poly.type
_entity_poly.pdbx_seq_one_letter_code
_entity_poly.pdbx_strand_id
1 'polypeptide(L)'
;MSVVTPLEVLCPLCRVPADPRTLGCPSCREDLGVLFRLRYAGRIDYNRALDALAAGDGALALGLLHRAVEAEPGLEQARELLESLSVAGRGGPADAG
;
A
#
# COMPACT_ATOMS: atom_id res chain seq x y z
N MET A 1 -15.29 -11.34 8.75
CA MET A 1 -14.03 -11.46 9.51
C MET A 1 -12.90 -11.50 8.49
N SER A 2 -12.12 -10.42 8.35
CA SER A 2 -10.98 -10.41 7.43
C SER A 2 -9.90 -11.33 7.96
N VAL A 3 -9.60 -12.39 7.20
CA VAL A 3 -8.46 -13.26 7.48
C VAL A 3 -7.21 -12.42 7.20
N VAL A 4 -6.49 -12.02 8.26
CA VAL A 4 -5.19 -11.37 8.10
C VAL A 4 -4.25 -12.44 7.56
N THR A 5 -3.92 -12.35 6.28
CA THR A 5 -2.96 -13.26 5.64
C THR A 5 -1.63 -13.16 6.39
N PRO A 6 -0.97 -14.28 6.74
CA PRO A 6 0.32 -14.24 7.41
C PRO A 6 1.34 -13.45 6.59
N LEU A 7 2.24 -12.75 7.29
CA LEU A 7 3.35 -12.05 6.64
C LEU A 7 4.35 -13.08 6.10
N GLU A 8 4.70 -12.95 4.82
CA GLU A 8 5.53 -13.87 4.04
C GLU A 8 6.91 -13.27 3.77
N VAL A 9 7.57 -12.77 4.80
CA VAL A 9 8.96 -12.29 4.69
C VAL A 9 9.86 -13.22 5.47
N LEU A 10 10.77 -13.88 4.76
CA LEU A 10 11.79 -14.75 5.35
C LEU A 10 13.12 -13.98 5.46
N CYS A 11 13.82 -14.19 6.57
CA CYS A 11 15.19 -13.72 6.70
C CYS A 11 16.07 -14.40 5.62
N PRO A 12 16.84 -13.63 4.82
CA PRO A 12 17.69 -14.21 3.77
C PRO A 12 18.84 -15.05 4.35
N LEU A 13 19.28 -14.74 5.57
CA LEU A 13 20.35 -15.44 6.26
C LEU A 13 19.85 -16.71 6.97
N CYS A 14 18.79 -16.60 7.75
CA CYS A 14 18.32 -17.69 8.60
C CYS A 14 17.19 -18.52 7.99
N ARG A 15 16.52 -18.03 6.93
CA ARG A 15 15.31 -18.61 6.32
C ARG A 15 14.11 -18.75 7.27
N VAL A 16 14.16 -18.09 8.43
CA VAL A 16 13.08 -18.03 9.42
C VAL A 16 12.14 -16.87 9.09
N PRO A 17 10.81 -17.02 9.29
CA PRO A 17 9.87 -15.91 9.18
C PRO A 17 10.22 -14.74 10.08
N ALA A 18 10.01 -13.54 9.58
CA ALA A 18 10.15 -12.32 10.35
C ALA A 18 9.11 -12.27 11.49
N ASP A 19 9.50 -11.66 12.60
CA ASP A 19 8.55 -11.31 13.66
C ASP A 19 7.61 -10.20 13.15
N PRO A 20 6.29 -10.37 13.22
CA PRO A 20 5.34 -9.44 12.61
C PRO A 20 5.20 -8.11 13.35
N ARG A 21 5.68 -8.01 14.60
CA ARG A 21 5.58 -6.79 15.41
C ARG A 21 6.83 -5.93 15.26
N THR A 22 7.99 -6.57 15.20
CA THR A 22 9.30 -5.90 15.16
C THR A 22 9.87 -5.84 13.75
N LEU A 23 9.35 -6.65 12.83
CA LEU A 23 9.89 -6.85 11.47
C LEU A 23 11.35 -7.34 11.46
N GLY A 24 11.85 -7.83 12.60
CA GLY A 24 13.19 -8.39 12.73
C GLY A 24 13.20 -9.90 12.55
N CYS A 25 14.38 -10.46 12.25
CA CYS A 25 14.57 -11.90 12.33
C CYS A 25 14.68 -12.35 13.81
N PRO A 26 13.84 -13.28 14.30
CA PRO A 26 13.91 -13.74 15.69
C PRO A 26 15.19 -14.54 16.00
N SER A 27 15.92 -14.99 14.99
CA SER A 27 17.17 -15.77 15.14
C SER A 27 18.41 -14.88 15.16
N CYS A 28 18.67 -14.13 14.08
CA CYS A 28 19.88 -13.31 13.95
C CYS A 28 19.68 -11.83 14.30
N ARG A 29 18.45 -11.39 14.58
CA ARG A 29 18.07 -9.99 14.87
C ARG A 29 18.29 -9.00 13.72
N GLU A 30 18.51 -9.49 12.50
CA GLU A 30 18.54 -8.64 11.30
C GLU A 30 17.23 -7.85 11.16
N ASP A 31 17.33 -6.57 10.81
CA ASP A 31 16.16 -5.75 10.47
C ASP A 31 15.70 -6.11 9.05
N LEU A 32 14.46 -6.62 8.94
CA LEU A 32 13.88 -7.03 7.66
C LEU A 32 12.89 -5.99 7.12
N GLY A 33 12.79 -4.81 7.73
CA GLY A 33 11.82 -3.78 7.38
C GLY A 33 11.89 -3.33 5.91
N VAL A 34 13.08 -3.32 5.31
CA VAL A 34 13.24 -3.03 3.87
C VAL A 34 12.59 -4.12 3.02
N LEU A 35 12.75 -5.40 3.38
CA LEU A 35 12.12 -6.50 2.65
C LEU A 35 10.59 -6.44 2.77
N PHE A 36 10.07 -6.04 3.93
CA PHE A 36 8.64 -5.76 4.08
C PHE A 36 8.16 -4.65 3.15
N ARG A 37 8.88 -3.53 3.09
CA ARG A 37 8.52 -2.42 2.20
C ARG A 37 8.49 -2.85 0.74
N LEU A 38 9.43 -3.69 0.31
CA LEU A 38 9.44 -4.22 -1.05
C LEU A 38 8.29 -5.21 -1.29
N ARG A 39 8.06 -6.15 -0.36
CA ARG A 39 7.03 -7.19 -0.51
C ARG A 39 5.61 -6.63 -0.49
N TYR A 40 5.38 -5.58 0.30
CA TYR A 40 4.06 -4.99 0.56
C TYR A 40 3.94 -3.56 0.09
N ALA A 41 4.77 -3.14 -0.88
CA ALA A 41 4.75 -1.78 -1.43
C ALA A 41 3.33 -1.35 -1.83
N GLY A 42 2.59 -2.23 -2.51
CA GLY A 42 1.22 -1.95 -2.97
C GLY A 42 0.28 -1.55 -1.83
N ARG A 43 0.22 -2.36 -0.77
CA ARG A 43 -0.61 -2.09 0.42
C ARG A 43 -0.15 -0.86 1.20
N ILE A 44 1.17 -0.64 1.28
CA ILE A 44 1.73 0.54 1.95
C ILE A 44 1.32 1.81 1.21
N ASP A 45 1.44 1.83 -0.11
CA ASP A 45 1.05 2.98 -0.92
C ASP A 45 -0.47 3.18 -0.92
N TYR A 46 -1.27 2.10 -0.93
CA TYR A 46 -2.72 2.18 -0.75
C TYR A 46 -3.10 2.83 0.59
N ASN A 47 -2.53 2.38 1.71
CA ASN A 47 -2.82 2.96 3.01
C ASN A 47 -2.45 4.45 3.07
N ARG A 48 -1.29 4.82 2.51
CA ARG A 48 -0.89 6.22 2.39
C ARG A 48 -1.83 7.04 1.51
N ALA A 49 -2.43 6.44 0.48
CA ALA A 49 -3.42 7.11 -0.33
C ALA A 49 -4.67 7.45 0.48
N LEU A 50 -5.11 6.54 1.36
CA LEU A 50 -6.22 6.81 2.29
C LEU A 50 -5.89 7.97 3.23
N ASP A 51 -4.67 8.01 3.77
CA ASP A 51 -4.20 9.13 4.60
C ASP A 51 -4.19 10.46 3.82
N ALA A 52 -3.71 10.45 2.57
CA ALA A 52 -3.71 11.62 1.69
C ALA A 52 -5.12 12.13 1.38
N LEU A 53 -6.07 11.22 1.12
CA LEU A 53 -7.49 11.58 0.93
C LEU A 53 -8.09 12.20 2.19
N ALA A 54 -7.80 11.63 3.36
CA ALA A 54 -8.25 12.19 4.63
C ALA A 54 -7.69 13.61 4.88
N ALA A 55 -6.49 13.88 4.38
CA ALA A 55 -5.85 15.20 4.41
C ALA A 55 -6.32 16.15 3.27
N GLY A 56 -7.16 15.69 2.35
CA GLY A 56 -7.65 16.47 1.21
C GLY A 56 -6.67 16.59 0.03
N ASP A 57 -5.55 15.85 0.04
CA ASP A 57 -4.57 15.84 -1.04
C ASP A 57 -4.91 14.76 -2.08
N GLY A 58 -5.87 15.10 -2.95
CA GLY A 58 -6.33 14.20 -4.01
C GLY A 58 -5.25 13.87 -5.06
N ALA A 59 -4.34 14.80 -5.34
CA ALA A 59 -3.27 14.58 -6.33
C ALA A 59 -2.25 13.56 -5.82
N LEU A 60 -1.83 13.68 -4.56
CA LEU A 60 -0.95 12.70 -3.92
C LEU A 60 -1.64 11.34 -3.81
N ALA A 61 -2.92 11.32 -3.42
CA ALA A 61 -3.69 10.09 -3.34
C ALA A 61 -3.76 9.33 -4.68
N LEU A 62 -4.03 10.03 -5.79
CA LEU A 62 -4.04 9.43 -7.12
C LEU A 62 -2.70 8.82 -7.51
N GLY A 63 -1.59 9.55 -7.28
CA GLY A 63 -0.25 9.04 -7.56
C GLY A 63 0.12 7.82 -6.72
N LEU A 64 -0.33 7.77 -5.46
CA LEU A 64 -0.16 6.61 -4.59
C LEU A 64 -1.00 5.41 -5.04
N LEU A 65 -2.24 5.62 -5.46
CA LEU A 65 -3.11 4.54 -5.95
C LEU A 65 -2.60 3.91 -7.24
N HIS A 66 -2.09 4.71 -8.18
CA HIS A 66 -1.44 4.17 -9.37
C HIS A 66 -0.26 3.26 -9.00
N ARG A 67 0.64 3.71 -8.12
CA ARG A 67 1.75 2.88 -7.64
C ARG A 67 1.28 1.63 -6.90
N ALA A 68 0.20 1.74 -6.11
CA ALA A 68 -0.36 0.62 -5.38
C ALA A 68 -0.84 -0.49 -6.34
N VAL A 69 -1.58 -0.12 -7.38
CA VAL A 69 -2.09 -1.04 -8.41
C VAL A 69 -0.96 -1.62 -9.27
N GLU A 70 0.06 -0.81 -9.61
CA GLU A 70 1.23 -1.31 -10.34
C GLU A 70 2.03 -2.33 -9.53
N ALA A 71 2.21 -2.10 -8.23
CA ALA A 71 2.97 -2.97 -7.34
C ALA A 71 2.20 -4.24 -6.94
N GLU A 72 0.88 -4.17 -6.79
CA GLU A 72 0.01 -5.31 -6.46
C GLU A 72 -1.26 -5.28 -7.33
N PRO A 73 -1.22 -5.81 -8.58
CA PRO A 73 -2.36 -5.75 -9.50
C PRO A 73 -3.63 -6.46 -9.02
N GLY A 74 -3.50 -7.36 -8.04
CA GLY A 74 -4.63 -8.05 -7.39
C GLY A 74 -5.22 -7.29 -6.18
N LEU A 75 -4.73 -6.10 -5.85
CA LEU A 75 -5.24 -5.28 -4.75
C LEU A 75 -6.53 -4.57 -5.17
N GLU A 76 -7.63 -5.30 -5.15
CA GLU A 76 -8.93 -4.87 -5.69
C GLU A 76 -9.39 -3.52 -5.14
N GLN A 77 -9.22 -3.31 -3.83
CA GLN A 77 -9.66 -2.08 -3.16
C GLN A 77 -8.92 -0.84 -3.69
N ALA A 78 -7.64 -0.97 -4.06
CA ALA A 78 -6.88 0.13 -4.64
C ALA A 78 -7.39 0.45 -6.05
N ARG A 79 -7.75 -0.57 -6.84
CA ARG A 79 -8.29 -0.40 -8.19
C ARG A 79 -9.67 0.27 -8.17
N GLU A 80 -10.58 -0.23 -7.34
CA GLU A 80 -11.93 0.34 -7.18
C GLU A 80 -11.87 1.82 -6.75
N LEU A 81 -10.99 2.14 -5.79
CA LEU A 81 -10.82 3.52 -5.32
C LEU A 81 -10.22 4.42 -6.42
N LEU A 82 -9.23 3.94 -7.16
CA LEU A 82 -8.62 4.67 -8.27
C LEU A 82 -9.65 5.01 -9.37
N GLU A 83 -10.48 4.03 -9.74
CA GLU A 83 -11.55 4.24 -10.73
C GLU A 83 -12.56 5.28 -10.23
N SER A 84 -12.99 5.16 -8.97
CA SER A 84 -13.94 6.10 -8.34
C SER A 84 -13.44 7.54 -8.37
N LEU A 85 -12.18 7.77 -8.02
CA LEU A 85 -11.56 9.10 -8.05
C LEU A 85 -11.35 9.63 -9.47
N SER A 86 -11.02 8.74 -10.41
CA SER A 86 -10.83 9.11 -11.82
C SER A 86 -12.14 9.55 -12.50
N VAL A 87 -13.27 8.98 -12.07
CA VAL A 87 -14.61 9.41 -12.52
C VAL A 87 -14.98 10.75 -11.87
N ALA A 88 -14.76 10.91 -10.56
CA ALA A 88 -15.04 12.15 -9.86
C ALA A 88 -14.22 13.34 -10.39
N GLY A 89 -12.96 13.14 -10.76
CA GLY A 89 -12.10 14.16 -11.34
C GLY A 89 -12.53 14.66 -12.72
N ARG A 90 -13.34 13.89 -13.46
CA ARG A 90 -13.94 14.33 -14.74
C ARG A 90 -15.21 15.16 -14.56
N GLY A 91 -15.75 15.25 -13.34
CA GLY A 91 -16.99 15.96 -13.00
C GLY A 91 -16.81 17.27 -12.22
N GLY A 92 -15.56 17.75 -12.00
CA GLY A 92 -15.30 19.05 -11.37
C GLY A 92 -15.58 20.22 -12.31
N PRO A 93 -16.04 21.39 -11.81
CA PRO A 93 -16.77 22.37 -12.60
C PRO A 93 -15.90 23.00 -13.69
N ALA A 94 -16.28 22.76 -14.95
CA ALA A 94 -16.00 23.68 -16.04
C ALA A 94 -16.91 24.91 -15.88
N ASP A 95 -16.31 26.10 -15.99
CA ASP A 95 -16.92 27.43 -16.13
C ASP A 95 -17.78 27.98 -14.98
N ALA A 96 -17.18 28.93 -14.25
CA ALA A 96 -17.84 30.16 -13.85
C ALA A 96 -17.06 31.32 -14.48
N GLY A 97 -17.40 31.62 -15.73
CA GLY A 97 -17.11 32.88 -16.41
C GLY A 97 -18.32 33.82 -16.35
#